data_AF-A0A835I9F2-F1
#
_entry.id   AF-A0A835I9F2-F1
#
_cell.length_a   1.000
_cell.length_b   1.000
_cell.length_c   1.000
_cell.angle_alpha   90.00
_cell.angle_beta   90.00
_cell.angle_gamma   90.00
#
_symmetry.space_group_name_H-M   'P 1'
#
loop_
_entity.id
_entity.type
_entity.pdbx_description
1 polymer ?
#
loop_
_entity_poly.entity_id
_entity_poly.type
_entity_poly.pdbx_seq_one_letter_code
_entity_poly.pdbx_strand_id
1 'polypeptide(L)'
;MGDTTSVMILMLANNNFLGTIPKTISKIYRLLLLDLSQNKFSGNTFPSFGPDALLAYGDVSSNRLSDEVPVNFALETKILALGQNEFSAPLPQNLSSPSELEHLDLHNNNIIGE
;
A
#
# COMPACT_ATOMS: atom_id res chain seq x y z
N MET A 1 -12.44 22.44 3.18
CA MET A 1 -11.59 21.57 2.34
C MET A 1 -10.16 21.84 2.76
N GLY A 2 -9.68 21.07 3.74
CA GLY A 2 -8.34 21.28 4.30
C GLY A 2 -7.30 20.95 3.25
N ASP A 3 -6.35 21.85 3.09
CA ASP A 3 -5.24 21.75 2.17
C ASP A 3 -4.36 20.56 2.62
N THR A 4 -4.65 19.35 2.13
CA THR A 4 -3.90 18.12 2.44
C THR A 4 -2.49 18.12 1.83
N THR A 5 -2.01 19.27 1.37
CA THR A 5 -0.73 19.49 0.68
C THR A 5 0.49 19.54 1.62
N SER A 6 0.30 19.42 2.94
CA SER A 6 1.38 19.40 3.93
C SER A 6 1.62 18.06 4.61
N VAL A 7 0.69 17.09 4.51
CA VAL A 7 0.83 15.82 5.22
C VAL A 7 1.94 14.99 4.56
N MET A 8 3.00 14.74 5.31
CA MET A 8 4.13 13.89 4.90
C MET A 8 4.10 12.53 5.57
N ILE A 9 3.47 12.41 6.73
CA ILE A 9 3.41 11.19 7.52
C ILE A 9 1.96 10.95 7.93
N LEU A 10 1.42 9.79 7.58
CA LEU A 10 0.09 9.36 7.99
C LEU A 10 0.19 8.01 8.68
N MET A 11 0.07 8.04 10.01
CA MET A 11 0.08 6.84 10.86
C MET A 11 -1.33 6.60 11.40
N LEU A 12 -1.96 5.51 10.96
CA LEU A 12 -3.30 5.09 11.35
C LEU A 12 -3.32 3.62 11.81
N ALA A 13 -2.13 3.06 12.08
CA ALA A 13 -1.95 1.69 12.52
C ALA A 13 -2.75 1.35 13.78
N ASN A 14 -3.07 0.07 13.94
CA ASN A 14 -3.64 -0.51 15.16
C ASN A 14 -4.99 0.13 15.56
N ASN A 15 -5.90 0.17 14.59
CA ASN A 15 -7.25 0.70 14.74
C ASN A 15 -8.31 -0.33 14.29
N ASN A 16 -9.58 0.09 14.31
CA ASN A 16 -10.70 -0.73 13.85
C ASN A 16 -11.27 -0.18 12.52
N PHE A 17 -10.46 0.43 11.66
CA PHE A 17 -10.96 0.91 10.38
C PHE A 17 -11.44 -0.26 9.51
N LEU A 18 -12.63 -0.09 8.92
CA LEU A 18 -13.35 -1.10 8.15
C LEU A 18 -13.59 -0.58 6.73
N GLY A 19 -13.86 -1.50 5.80
CA GLY A 19 -14.15 -1.16 4.41
C GLY A 19 -12.87 -0.97 3.59
N THR A 20 -12.99 -0.26 2.46
CA THR A 20 -11.87 -0.09 1.53
C THR A 20 -10.96 1.07 1.92
N ILE A 21 -9.68 0.99 1.53
CA ILE A 21 -8.75 2.11 1.68
C ILE A 21 -9.19 3.24 0.72
N PRO A 22 -9.42 4.47 1.21
CA PRO A 22 -9.86 5.56 0.35
C PRO A 22 -8.80 5.90 -0.71
N LYS A 23 -9.18 5.84 -2.00
CA LYS A 23 -8.32 6.23 -3.13
C LYS A 23 -7.80 7.67 -3.03
N THR A 24 -8.48 8.52 -2.27
CA THR A 24 -8.06 9.91 -2.06
C THR A 24 -6.73 10.05 -1.31
N ILE A 25 -6.25 9.00 -0.61
CA ILE A 25 -4.93 9.02 0.03
C ILE A 25 -3.82 9.29 -0.98
N SER A 26 -3.93 8.80 -2.22
CA SER A 26 -2.92 9.05 -3.24
C SER A 26 -2.88 10.50 -3.76
N LYS A 27 -3.85 11.34 -3.39
CA LYS A 27 -3.82 12.79 -3.68
C LYS A 27 -2.86 13.56 -2.76
N ILE A 28 -2.38 12.94 -1.69
CA ILE A 28 -1.39 13.51 -0.79
C ILE A 28 0.00 13.28 -1.42
N TYR A 29 0.33 14.03 -2.46
CA TYR A 29 1.55 13.81 -3.26
C TYR A 29 2.85 13.96 -2.45
N ARG A 30 2.82 14.68 -1.33
CA ARG A 30 3.96 14.83 -0.40
C ARG A 30 4.06 13.75 0.67
N LEU A 31 3.16 12.76 0.66
CA LEU A 31 3.17 11.69 1.65
C LEU A 31 4.44 10.84 1.46
N LEU A 32 5.28 10.80 2.49
CA LEU A 32 6.51 10.01 2.54
C LEU A 32 6.27 8.66 3.23
N LEU A 33 5.41 8.65 4.25
CA LEU A 33 5.12 7.46 5.07
C LEU A 33 3.61 7.28 5.21
N LEU A 34 3.12 6.11 4.81
CA LEU A 34 1.77 5.64 5.04
C LEU A 34 1.79 4.35 5.85
N ASP A 35 1.22 4.39 7.05
CA ASP A 35 1.03 3.20 7.88
C ASP A 35 -0.45 3.01 8.22
N LEU A 36 -1.04 1.98 7.62
CA LEU A 36 -2.42 1.54 7.80
C LEU A 36 -2.47 0.13 8.42
N SER A 37 -1.34 -0.36 8.95
CA SER A 37 -1.22 -1.72 9.45
C SER A 37 -2.18 -2.02 10.60
N GLN A 38 -2.45 -3.30 10.87
CA GLN A 38 -3.25 -3.73 12.02
C GLN A 38 -4.64 -3.05 12.07
N ASN A 39 -5.37 -3.15 10.97
CA ASN A 39 -6.73 -2.65 10.84
C ASN A 39 -7.66 -3.78 10.32
N LYS A 40 -8.85 -3.41 9.86
CA LYS A 40 -9.81 -4.33 9.24
C LYS A 40 -10.19 -3.84 7.85
N PHE A 41 -9.26 -3.17 7.15
CA PHE A 41 -9.47 -2.77 5.76
C PHE A 41 -9.62 -4.02 4.89
N SER A 42 -10.49 -3.94 3.89
CA SER A 42 -10.80 -5.05 2.99
C SER A 42 -10.97 -4.59 1.54
N GLY A 43 -11.08 -5.58 0.65
CA GLY A 43 -11.17 -5.36 -0.80
C GLY A 43 -9.80 -5.28 -1.46
N ASN A 44 -9.78 -4.87 -2.73
CA ASN A 44 -8.63 -4.99 -3.61
C ASN A 44 -7.96 -3.66 -3.98
N THR A 45 -8.38 -2.58 -3.33
CA THR A 45 -7.91 -1.25 -3.68
C THR A 45 -6.81 -0.81 -2.74
N PHE A 46 -5.56 -0.92 -3.19
CA PHE A 46 -4.49 -0.06 -2.70
C PHE A 46 -4.54 1.29 -3.43
N PRO A 47 -4.27 2.43 -2.79
CA PRO A 47 -4.22 3.72 -3.47
C PRO A 47 -3.16 3.69 -4.60
N SER A 48 -3.57 4.04 -5.81
CA SER A 48 -2.63 4.18 -6.93
C SER A 48 -1.92 5.51 -6.82
N PHE A 49 -0.62 5.47 -6.55
CA PHE A 49 0.22 6.65 -6.44
C PHE A 49 0.75 7.01 -7.83
N GLY A 50 0.64 8.28 -8.18
CA GLY A 50 1.19 8.79 -9.44
C GLY A 50 2.72 8.79 -9.43
N PRO A 51 3.36 8.98 -10.60
CA PRO A 51 4.81 9.00 -10.73
C PRO A 51 5.48 10.11 -9.89
N ASP A 52 4.79 11.22 -9.63
CA ASP A 52 5.29 12.36 -8.85
C ASP A 52 5.05 12.22 -7.33
N ALA A 53 4.47 11.11 -6.88
CA ALA A 53 4.25 10.88 -5.45
C ALA A 53 5.57 10.56 -4.74
N LEU A 54 5.75 11.08 -3.53
CA LEU A 54 6.98 10.91 -2.75
C LEU A 54 6.93 9.74 -1.75
N LEU A 55 6.00 8.80 -1.91
CA LEU A 55 5.81 7.73 -0.93
C LEU A 55 7.04 6.82 -0.92
N ALA A 56 7.76 6.82 0.20
CA ALA A 56 8.95 6.00 0.40
C ALA A 56 8.67 4.73 1.22
N TYR A 57 7.68 4.80 2.12
CA TYR A 57 7.28 3.70 3.00
C TYR A 57 5.75 3.53 2.99
N GLY A 58 5.30 2.32 2.65
CA GLY A 58 3.89 1.93 2.73
C GLY A 58 3.73 0.63 3.53
N ASP A 59 2.91 0.67 4.57
CA ASP A 59 2.52 -0.52 5.34
C ASP A 59 1.00 -0.64 5.40
N VAL A 60 0.48 -1.75 4.87
CA VAL A 60 -0.93 -2.17 4.97
C VAL A 60 -1.04 -3.58 5.54
N SER A 61 -0.01 -4.04 6.23
CA SER A 61 0.04 -5.38 6.81
C SER A 61 -1.05 -5.61 7.86
N SER A 62 -1.35 -6.89 8.12
CA SER A 62 -2.36 -7.29 9.11
C SER A 62 -3.74 -6.63 8.85
N ASN A 63 -4.23 -6.77 7.61
CA ASN A 63 -5.57 -6.34 7.18
C ASN A 63 -6.29 -7.53 6.49
N ARG A 64 -7.33 -7.25 5.70
CA ARG A 64 -8.10 -8.22 4.92
C ARG A 64 -8.13 -7.84 3.43
N LEU A 65 -7.02 -7.26 2.94
CA LEU A 65 -6.90 -6.90 1.52
C LEU A 65 -6.76 -8.17 0.68
N SER A 66 -7.43 -8.21 -0.47
CA SER A 66 -7.54 -9.43 -1.28
C SER A 66 -7.23 -9.17 -2.76
N ASP A 67 -7.37 -10.21 -3.58
CA ASP A 67 -7.13 -10.22 -5.03
C ASP A 67 -5.64 -10.08 -5.38
N GLU A 68 -5.27 -9.02 -6.09
CA GLU A 68 -3.93 -8.82 -6.67
C GLU A 68 -3.04 -7.92 -5.80
N VAL A 69 -1.75 -8.24 -5.77
CA VAL A 69 -0.72 -7.36 -5.18
C VAL A 69 -0.62 -6.07 -6.01
N PRO A 70 -0.64 -4.88 -5.40
CA PRO A 70 -0.58 -3.63 -6.13
C PRO A 70 0.75 -3.45 -6.87
N VAL A 71 0.68 -3.08 -8.15
CA VAL A 71 1.84 -2.78 -9.01
C VAL A 71 2.09 -1.28 -9.23
N ASN A 72 1.12 -0.44 -8.87
CA ASN A 72 1.14 1.00 -9.12
C ASN A 72 1.34 1.78 -7.81
N PHE A 73 2.51 1.59 -7.21
CA PHE A 73 2.98 2.42 -6.09
C PHE A 73 3.96 3.49 -6.62
N ALA A 74 4.30 4.45 -5.77
CA ALA A 74 5.17 5.57 -6.15
C ALA A 74 6.56 5.05 -6.56
N LEU A 75 7.17 5.68 -7.57
CA LEU A 75 8.50 5.27 -8.07
C LEU A 75 9.55 5.25 -6.94
N GLU A 76 9.44 6.21 -6.02
CA GLU A 76 10.31 6.40 -4.84
C GLU A 76 10.04 5.40 -3.69
N THR A 77 9.10 4.45 -3.85
CA THR A 77 8.75 3.51 -2.78
C THR A 77 9.90 2.53 -2.54
N LYS A 78 10.47 2.58 -1.34
CA LYS A 78 11.58 1.70 -0.91
C LYS A 78 11.11 0.50 -0.12
N ILE A 79 10.08 0.69 0.69
CA ILE A 79 9.57 -0.34 1.59
C ILE A 79 8.07 -0.47 1.38
N LEU A 80 7.62 -1.69 1.05
CA LEU A 80 6.22 -2.03 0.92
C LEU A 80 5.91 -3.29 1.74
N ALA A 81 5.17 -3.11 2.83
CA ALA A 81 4.73 -4.19 3.70
C ALA A 81 3.25 -4.53 3.45
N LEU A 82 3.03 -5.72 2.89
CA LEU A 82 1.73 -6.25 2.48
C LEU A 82 1.38 -7.56 3.20
N GLY A 83 2.23 -7.99 4.13
CA GLY A 83 2.09 -9.27 4.82
C GLY A 83 0.81 -9.38 5.66
N GLN A 84 0.39 -10.62 5.94
CA GLN A 84 -0.82 -10.91 6.73
C GLN A 84 -2.08 -10.24 6.13
N ASN A 85 -2.30 -10.49 4.85
CA ASN A 85 -3.51 -10.12 4.13
C ASN A 85 -4.09 -11.37 3.43
N GLU A 86 -5.02 -11.18 2.51
CA GLU A 86 -5.72 -12.23 1.78
C GLU A 86 -5.39 -12.19 0.26
N PHE A 87 -4.28 -11.58 -0.17
CA PHE A 87 -3.88 -11.53 -1.57
C PHE A 87 -3.72 -12.95 -2.13
N SER A 88 -4.31 -13.23 -3.29
CA SER A 88 -4.44 -14.60 -3.81
C SER A 88 -4.12 -14.76 -5.29
N ALA A 89 -3.87 -13.68 -6.01
CA ALA A 89 -3.46 -13.74 -7.41
C ALA A 89 -1.96 -14.09 -7.56
N PRO A 90 -1.52 -14.51 -8.76
CA PRO A 90 -0.10 -14.67 -9.06
C PRO A 90 0.68 -13.36 -8.86
N LEU A 91 1.96 -13.46 -8.53
CA LEU A 91 2.82 -12.28 -8.46
C LEU A 91 2.96 -11.63 -9.84
N PRO A 92 2.60 -10.34 -9.99
CA PRO A 92 2.78 -9.65 -11.25
C PRO A 92 4.28 -9.51 -11.60
N GLN A 93 4.64 -9.80 -12.85
CA GLN A 93 6.04 -9.80 -13.32
C GLN A 93 6.72 -8.42 -13.24
N ASN A 94 5.94 -7.34 -13.18
CA ASN A 94 6.39 -5.96 -13.14
C ASN A 94 6.37 -5.36 -11.73
N LEU A 95 6.36 -6.18 -10.68
CA LEU A 95 6.29 -5.75 -9.28
C LEU A 95 7.39 -4.75 -8.87
N SER A 96 8.52 -4.71 -9.56
CA SER A 96 9.67 -3.86 -9.21
C SER A 96 10.08 -2.87 -10.31
N SER A 97 9.27 -2.66 -11.35
CA SER A 97 9.71 -1.90 -12.53
C SER A 97 8.79 -0.73 -12.86
N PRO A 98 9.30 0.53 -12.89
CA PRO A 98 10.61 1.00 -12.41
C PRO A 98 10.47 1.57 -10.98
N SER A 99 10.72 0.78 -9.94
CA SER A 99 10.64 1.27 -8.55
C SER A 99 11.97 1.21 -7.82
N GLU A 100 12.17 2.08 -6.83
CA GLU A 100 13.28 2.02 -5.87
C GLU A 100 13.06 0.96 -4.77
N LEU A 101 12.28 -0.08 -5.04
CA LEU A 101 11.84 -1.02 -4.00
C LEU A 101 13.03 -1.84 -3.49
N GLU A 102 13.38 -1.62 -2.23
CA GLU A 102 14.46 -2.30 -1.51
C GLU A 102 13.91 -3.45 -0.64
N HIS A 103 12.70 -3.30 -0.12
CA HIS A 103 12.05 -4.29 0.73
C HIS A 103 10.58 -4.50 0.36
N LEU A 104 10.24 -5.75 0.05
CA LEU A 104 8.88 -6.18 -0.20
C LEU A 104 8.54 -7.33 0.75
N ASP A 105 7.56 -7.10 1.61
CA ASP A 105 7.05 -8.14 2.50
C ASP A 105 5.66 -8.59 2.06
N LEU A 106 5.55 -9.86 1.68
CA LEU A 106 4.33 -10.53 1.23
C LEU A 106 3.98 -11.74 2.10
N HIS A 107 4.64 -11.93 3.25
CA HIS A 107 4.46 -13.12 4.07
C HIS A 107 2.99 -13.30 4.51
N ASN A 108 2.58 -14.54 4.78
CA ASN A 108 1.21 -14.84 5.24
C ASN A 108 0.11 -14.23 4.34
N ASN A 109 0.20 -14.47 3.03
CA ASN A 109 -0.85 -14.26 2.05
C ASN A 109 -1.20 -15.59 1.35
N ASN A 110 -2.19 -15.58 0.46
CA ASN A 110 -2.63 -16.74 -0.33
C ASN A 110 -2.08 -16.72 -1.77
N ILE A 111 -0.97 -16.03 -2.00
CA ILE A 111 -0.37 -15.80 -3.32
C ILE A 111 -0.01 -17.14 -3.97
N ILE A 112 -0.43 -17.31 -5.22
CA ILE A 112 -0.15 -18.51 -6.01
C ILE A 112 1.08 -18.31 -6.90
N GLY A 113 1.79 -19.39 -7.18
CA GLY A 113 2.89 -19.42 -8.15
C GLY A 113 2.44 -19.99 -9.50
N GLU A 114 3.28 -19.85 -10.52
CA GLU A 114 3.22 -20.68 -11.74
C GLU A 114 3.80 -22.08 -11.48
#